data_AF-A0AAU6QRK5-F1
#
_entry.id   AF-A0AAU6QRK5-F1
#
_cell.length_a   1.000
_cell.length_b   1.000
_cell.length_c   1.000
_cell.angle_alpha   90.00
_cell.angle_beta   90.00
_cell.angle_gamma   90.00
#
_symmetry.space_group_name_H-M   'P 1'
#
loop_
_entity.id
_entity.type
_entity.pdbx_description
1 polymer ?
#
loop_
_entity_poly.entity_id
_entity_poly.type
_entity_poly.pdbx_seq_one_letter_code
_entity_poly.pdbx_strand_id
1 'polypeptide(L)' 'MTAAVSTLHRGYRLIARACPAHSGLHAADLVIEKPGRAPETFAALDYFFDDEQALRYATRWGRIWVDLHA' A
#
# COMPACT_ATOMS: atom_id res chain seq x y z
N MET A 1 -11.36 -0.41 -12.21
CA MET A 1 -10.97 0.92 -11.68
C MET A 1 -9.83 0.69 -10.70
N THR A 2 -8.82 1.56 -10.65
CA THR A 2 -7.77 1.48 -9.63
C THR A 2 -8.29 2.16 -8.37
N ALA A 3 -8.47 1.41 -7.28
CA ALA A 3 -8.85 1.96 -6.00
C ALA A 3 -7.59 2.36 -5.22
N ALA A 4 -7.65 3.45 -4.44
CA ALA A 4 -6.52 3.91 -3.65
C ALA A 4 -7.00 4.50 -2.32
N VAL A 5 -6.26 4.26 -1.25
CA VAL A 5 -6.49 4.87 0.06
C VAL A 5 -5.19 5.47 0.59
N SER A 6 -5.29 6.66 1.16
CA SER A 6 -4.17 7.36 1.78
C SER A 6 -4.41 7.45 3.29
N THR A 7 -3.45 7.01 4.09
CA THR A 7 -3.51 7.08 5.55
C THR A 7 -2.22 7.64 6.13
N LEU A 8 -2.30 8.25 7.31
CA LEU A 8 -1.13 8.76 8.04
C LEU A 8 -0.83 7.83 9.21
N HIS A 9 0.44 7.46 9.39
CA HIS A 9 0.91 6.64 10.50
C HIS A 9 2.31 7.09 10.94
N ARG A 10 2.46 7.49 12.21
CA ARG A 10 3.74 7.97 12.80
C ARG A 10 4.47 9.04 11.96
N GLY A 11 3.73 9.92 11.29
CA GLY A 11 4.29 10.97 10.42
C GLY A 11 4.73 10.49 9.03
N TYR A 12 4.52 9.21 8.71
CA TYR A 12 4.60 8.68 7.36
C TYR A 12 3.22 8.70 6.71
N ARG A 13 3.16 8.99 5.41
CA ARG A 13 1.96 8.85 4.59
C ARG A 13 2.04 7.52 3.83
N LEU A 14 1.04 6.68 4.02
CA LEU A 14 0.87 5.39 3.38
C LEU A 14 -0.18 5.52 2.28
N ILE A 15 0.21 5.31 1.03
CA ILE A 15 -0.68 5.34 -0.13
C ILE A 15 -0.80 3.91 -0.63
N ALA A 16 -1.86 3.22 -0.20
CA ALA A 16 -2.18 1.89 -0.67
C ALA A 16 -3.01 1.97 -1.96
N ARG A 17 -2.74 1.09 -2.91
CA ARG A 17 -3.43 1.02 -4.20
C ARG A 17 -3.77 -0.42 -4.54
N ALA A 18 -4.96 -0.61 -5.08
CA ALA A 18 -5.41 -1.86 -5.68
C ALA A 18 -5.33 -1.71 -7.20
N CYS A 19 -4.23 -2.21 -7.77
CA CYS A 19 -3.98 -2.13 -9.20
C CYS A 19 -4.49 -3.40 -9.89
N PRO A 20 -5.32 -3.31 -10.94
CA PRO A 20 -5.72 -4.49 -11.71
C PRO A 20 -4.48 -5.23 -12.24
N ALA A 21 -4.42 -6.53 -11.96
CA ALA A 21 -3.40 -7.45 -12.39
C ALA A 21 -3.97 -8.43 -13.42
N HIS A 22 -3.17 -9.43 -13.82
CA HIS A 22 -3.66 -10.50 -14.69
C HIS A 22 -4.79 -11.30 -14.01
N SER A 23 -5.59 -12.02 -14.82
CA SER A 23 -6.58 -12.98 -14.35
C SER A 23 -7.68 -12.44 -13.41
N GLY A 24 -7.99 -11.14 -13.46
CA GLY A 24 -9.03 -10.53 -12.61
C GLY A 24 -8.62 -10.33 -11.16
N LEU A 25 -7.32 -10.41 -10.87
CA LEU A 25 -6.76 -10.10 -9.56
C LEU A 25 -6.44 -8.61 -9.44
N HIS A 26 -6.29 -8.15 -8.21
CA HIS A 26 -5.86 -6.83 -7.81
C HIS A 26 -4.55 -6.96 -7.03
N ALA A 27 -3.49 -6.37 -7.56
CA ALA A 27 -2.21 -6.24 -6.88
C ALA A 27 -2.32 -5.20 -5.76
N ALA A 28 -1.82 -5.57 -4.58
CA ALA A 28 -1.69 -4.68 -3.44
C ALA A 28 -0.38 -3.89 -3.54
N ASP A 29 -0.47 -2.67 -4.06
CA ASP A 29 0.65 -1.74 -4.17
C ASP A 29 0.65 -0.78 -2.99
N LEU A 30 1.84 -0.30 -2.61
CA LEU A 30 2.02 0.62 -1.51
C LEU A 30 3.15 1.62 -1.80
N VAL A 31 2.89 2.89 -1.52
CA VAL A 31 3.93 3.92 -1.44
C VAL A 31 3.96 4.48 -0.02
N ILE A 32 5.15 4.58 0.56
CA ILE A 32 5.38 5.15 1.89
C ILE A 32 6.19 6.42 1.73
N GLU A 33 5.61 7.56 2.10
CA GLU A 33 6.25 8.87 2.01
C GLU A 33 6.53 9.42 3.42
N LYS A 34 7.67 10.11 3.59
CA LYS A 34 7.96 10.91 4.78
C LYS A 34 8.64 12.21 4.38
N PRO A 35 8.27 13.36 4.96
CA PRO A 35 8.98 14.61 4.72
C PRO A 35 10.49 14.46 4.99
N GLY A 36 11.30 14.82 4.00
CA GLY A 36 12.77 14.76 4.10
C GLY A 36 13.39 13.38 3.84
N ARG A 37 12.62 12.38 3.41
CA ARG A 37 13.15 11.09 2.93
C ARG A 37 12.63 10.79 1.53
N ALA A 38 13.39 9.97 0.79
CA ALA A 38 12.90 9.41 -0.46
C ALA A 38 11.67 8.50 -0.18
N PRO A 39 10.66 8.51 -1.07
CA PRO A 39 9.51 7.62 -0.93
C PRO A 39 9.93 6.16 -1.18
N GLU A 40 9.42 5.25 -0.37
CA GLU A 40 9.59 3.82 -0.54
C GLU A 40 8.40 3.25 -1.30
N THR A 41 8.66 2.55 -2.40
CA THR A 41 7.60 2.00 -3.26
C THR A 41 7.66 0.49 -3.29
N PHE A 42 6.52 -0.14 -3.05
CA PHE A 42 6.32 -1.58 -3.07
C PHE A 42 5.22 -1.90 -4.08
N ALA A 43 5.57 -2.69 -5.09
CA ALA A 43 4.62 -3.16 -6.10
C ALA A 43 4.28 -4.63 -5.82
N ALA A 44 3.00 -4.97 -5.99
CA ALA A 44 2.47 -6.32 -5.86
C ALA A 44 2.94 -7.06 -4.59
N LEU A 45 2.72 -6.44 -3.42
CA LEU A 45 2.99 -7.08 -2.14
C LEU A 45 2.27 -8.44 -2.01
N ASP A 46 1.06 -8.50 -2.55
CA ASP A 46 0.26 -9.72 -2.71
C ASP A 46 -0.86 -9.46 -3.75
N TYR A 47 -1.62 -10.50 -4.11
CA TYR A 47 -2.72 -10.43 -5.07
C TYR A 47 -4.04 -10.88 -4.44
N PHE A 48 -5.11 -10.10 -4.67
CA PHE A 48 -6.44 -10.37 -4.13
C PHE A 48 -7.51 -10.33 -5.22
N PHE A 49 -8.62 -11.05 -5.02
CA PHE A 49 -9.78 -10.95 -5.93
C PHE A 49 -10.61 -9.67 -5.72
N ASP A 50 -10.37 -8.97 -4.62
CA ASP A 50 -11.14 -7.83 -4.15
C ASP A 50 -10.20 -6.66 -3.89
N ASP A 51 -10.55 -5.49 -4.42
CA ASP A 51 -9.78 -4.26 -4.25
C ASP A 51 -9.77 -3.78 -2.79
N GLU A 52 -10.87 -3.95 -2.05
CA GLU A 52 -10.92 -3.63 -0.63
C GLU A 52 -9.93 -4.48 0.18
N GLN A 53 -9.81 -5.77 -0.13
CA GLN A 53 -8.83 -6.64 0.53
C GLN A 53 -7.39 -6.22 0.21
N ALA A 54 -7.09 -5.92 -1.05
CA ALA A 54 -5.77 -5.42 -1.46
C ALA A 54 -5.40 -4.13 -0.71
N LEU A 55 -6.33 -3.17 -0.61
CA LEU A 55 -6.11 -1.90 0.08
C LEU A 55 -5.91 -2.08 1.59
N ARG A 56 -6.75 -2.88 2.25
CA ARG A 56 -6.64 -3.15 3.69
C ARG A 56 -5.33 -3.87 4.01
N TYR A 57 -4.93 -4.81 3.15
CA TYR A 57 -3.67 -5.52 3.28
C TYR A 57 -2.47 -4.57 3.14
N ALA A 58 -2.37 -3.83 2.03
CA ALA A 58 -1.27 -2.89 1.79
C ALA A 58 -1.17 -1.84 2.91
N THR A 59 -2.29 -1.32 3.40
CA THR A 59 -2.30 -0.36 4.51
C THR A 59 -1.76 -0.99 5.80
N ARG A 60 -2.20 -2.20 6.16
CA ARG A 60 -1.73 -2.88 7.37
C ARG A 60 -0.26 -3.24 7.28
N TRP A 61 0.18 -3.76 6.13
CA TRP A 61 1.57 -4.07 5.86
C TRP A 61 2.44 -2.81 5.97
N GLY A 62 2.00 -1.68 5.40
CA GLY A 62 2.70 -0.41 5.48
C GLY A 62 2.88 0.11 6.91
N ARG A 63 1.88 -0.07 7.78
CA ARG A 63 2.00 0.28 9.20
C ARG A 63 3.07 -0.56 9.91
N ILE A 64 3.09 -1.87 9.65
CA ILE A 64 4.11 -2.78 10.20
C ILE A 64 5.50 -2.38 9.71
N TRP A 65 5.64 -2.09 8.41
CA TRP A 65 6.90 -1.62 7.84
C TRP A 65 7.39 -0.35 8.54
N VAL A 66 6.51 0.65 8.72
CA VAL A 66 6.84 1.89 9.44
C VAL A 66 7.21 1.60 10.88
N ASP A 67 6.49 0.74 11.59
CA ASP A 67 6.78 0.43 12.99
C ASP A 67 8.15 -0.28 13.16
N LEU A 68 8.65 -0.98 12.12
CA LEU A 68 9.97 -1.61 12.12
C LEU A 68 11.12 -0.68 11.70
N HIS A 69 10.83 0.41 10.98
CA HIS A 69 11.84 1.31 10.38
C HIS A 69 11.78 2.77 10.89
N ALA A 70 10.84 3.08 11.79
CA ALA A 70 10.69 4.39 12.42
C ALA A 70 11.64 4.57 13.61
#